data_AF-A0AAV6YIB8-F1
#
_entry.id   AF-A0AAV6YIB8-F1
#
_cell.length_a   1.000
_cell.length_b   1.000
_cell.length_c   1.000
_cell.angle_alpha   90.00
_cell.angle_beta   90.00
_cell.angle_gamma   90.00
#
_symmetry.space_group_name_H-M   'P 1'
#
loop_
_entity.id
_entity.type
_entity.pdbx_description
1 polymer ?
#
loop_
_entity_poly.entity_id
_entity_poly.type
_entity_poly.pdbx_seq_one_letter_code
_entity_poly.pdbx_strand_id
1 'polypeptide(L)'
;MLCARPLWLLAASPRWSPLRLVMDLSSVVSRLDALAPPALAESWDNVGLLVEPTPPHQVRRILLTNDVTEEVLEEALGGGAHLLLSYHPPIFKPLKRLTCGPWKERLMVRALEGRLAVYSPHTACDALANGVNAWLGRALGPCVSVPLRPSTALSHPGGYSHVLEVRGDLPEAMLSRVSALQGACVRTYPLRGQDQGDARVRLSCSQKALLQALAILKEDPEVYKGVELLALQK
;
A
#
# COMPACT_ATOMS: atom_id res chain seq x y z
N MET A 1 -0.94 -28.80 -40.93
CA MET A 1 -1.84 -29.37 -39.91
C MET A 1 -0.98 -30.15 -38.91
N LEU A 2 -0.43 -29.46 -37.90
CA LEU A 2 0.37 -30.06 -36.84
C LEU A 2 -0.14 -29.48 -35.52
N CYS A 3 -0.83 -30.33 -34.78
CA CYS A 3 -1.48 -30.02 -33.52
C CYS A 3 -0.42 -30.03 -32.41
N ALA A 4 -0.16 -28.87 -31.80
CA ALA A 4 0.65 -28.77 -30.60
C ALA A 4 -0.17 -29.23 -29.39
N ARG A 5 0.28 -30.29 -28.70
CA ARG A 5 -0.24 -30.66 -27.37
C ARG A 5 0.65 -29.98 -26.33
N PRO A 6 0.10 -29.18 -25.39
CA PRO A 6 0.89 -28.63 -24.30
C PRO A 6 1.16 -29.72 -23.25
N LEU A 7 2.44 -29.85 -22.89
CA LEU A 7 2.95 -30.77 -21.88
C LEU A 7 2.66 -30.19 -20.49
N TRP A 8 1.51 -30.51 -19.90
CA TRP A 8 1.23 -30.27 -18.48
C TRP A 8 0.77 -31.57 -17.84
N LEU A 9 1.71 -32.40 -17.38
CA LEU A 9 1.41 -33.47 -16.44
C LEU A 9 2.67 -33.82 -15.64
N LEU A 10 2.49 -33.84 -14.32
CA LEU A 10 3.31 -34.43 -13.25
C LEU A 10 4.17 -33.47 -12.41
N ALA A 11 3.54 -32.87 -11.40
CA ALA A 11 3.99 -32.96 -10.01
C ALA A 11 2.80 -32.69 -9.08
N ALA A 12 2.30 -33.75 -8.44
CA ALA A 12 1.26 -33.65 -7.42
C ALA A 12 1.90 -33.41 -6.04
N SER A 13 1.70 -32.22 -5.45
CA SER A 13 1.84 -31.91 -4.02
C SER A 13 1.58 -30.41 -3.74
N PRO A 14 1.11 -29.98 -2.55
CA PRO A 14 0.25 -30.61 -1.56
C PRO A 14 -1.23 -30.24 -1.80
N ARG A 15 -2.17 -30.94 -1.15
CA ARG A 15 -3.61 -30.64 -1.21
C ARG A 15 -3.89 -29.21 -0.69
N TRP A 16 -4.10 -28.26 -1.61
CA TRP A 16 -4.75 -27.00 -1.29
C TRP A 16 -6.22 -27.31 -0.96
N SER A 17 -6.63 -27.16 0.29
CA SER A 17 -8.03 -27.26 0.68
C SER A 17 -8.85 -26.28 -0.19
N PRO A 18 -9.91 -26.74 -0.88
CA PRO A 18 -10.65 -25.94 -1.86
C PRO A 18 -11.69 -25.04 -1.19
N LEU A 19 -11.35 -24.43 -0.05
CA LEU A 19 -12.06 -23.23 0.36
C LEU A 19 -11.62 -22.16 -0.63
N ARG A 20 -12.32 -22.07 -1.77
CA ARG A 20 -12.24 -20.91 -2.66
C ARG A 20 -12.70 -19.73 -1.82
N LEU A 21 -11.76 -19.10 -1.14
CA LEU A 21 -11.98 -17.87 -0.39
C LEU A 21 -12.39 -16.82 -1.41
N VAL A 22 -13.71 -16.63 -1.49
CA VAL A 22 -14.31 -15.52 -2.20
C VAL A 22 -14.14 -14.32 -1.29
N MET A 23 -13.56 -13.25 -1.81
CA MET A 23 -13.35 -12.01 -1.06
C MET A 23 -13.93 -10.84 -1.84
N ASP A 24 -14.56 -9.89 -1.15
CA ASP A 24 -14.90 -8.61 -1.76
C ASP A 24 -13.64 -7.90 -2.26
N LEU A 25 -13.74 -7.25 -3.43
CA LEU A 25 -12.64 -6.49 -4.00
C LEU A 25 -12.04 -5.49 -3.01
N SER A 26 -12.88 -4.78 -2.25
CA SER A 26 -12.45 -3.84 -1.22
C SER A 26 -11.57 -4.50 -0.15
N SER A 27 -11.89 -5.74 0.24
CA SER A 27 -11.09 -6.51 1.19
C SER A 27 -9.75 -6.97 0.60
N VAL A 28 -9.72 -7.30 -0.69
CA VAL A 28 -8.48 -7.65 -1.40
C VAL A 28 -7.59 -6.42 -1.53
N VAL A 29 -8.14 -5.28 -1.99
CA VAL A 29 -7.41 -4.01 -2.11
C VAL A 29 -6.84 -3.56 -0.76
N SER A 30 -7.63 -3.61 0.32
CA SER A 30 -7.14 -3.28 1.67
C SER A 30 -5.93 -4.12 2.08
N ARG A 31 -5.88 -5.40 1.67
CA ARG A 31 -4.73 -6.27 1.95
C ARG A 31 -3.53 -5.98 1.06
N LEU A 32 -3.76 -5.66 -0.21
CA LEU A 32 -2.69 -5.25 -1.13
C LEU A 32 -2.05 -3.93 -0.68
N ASP A 33 -2.87 -2.96 -0.26
CA ASP A 33 -2.39 -1.69 0.30
C ASP A 33 -1.67 -1.89 1.65
N ALA A 34 -2.07 -2.89 2.45
CA ALA A 34 -1.32 -3.23 3.66
C ALA A 34 0.04 -3.86 3.34
N LEU A 35 0.18 -4.57 2.21
CA LEU A 35 1.44 -5.17 1.75
C LEU A 35 2.38 -4.14 1.12
N ALA A 36 1.85 -3.28 0.24
CA ALA A 36 2.58 -2.21 -0.43
C ALA A 36 1.79 -0.90 -0.28
N PRO A 37 1.97 -0.17 0.86
CA PRO A 37 1.23 1.05 1.12
C PRO A 37 1.36 2.07 -0.01
N PRO A 38 0.26 2.56 -0.60
CA PRO A 38 0.32 3.57 -1.66
C PRO A 38 1.10 4.83 -1.27
N ALA A 39 1.17 5.15 0.03
CA ALA A 39 1.97 6.24 0.57
C ALA A 39 3.49 6.10 0.31
N LEU A 40 3.96 4.90 -0.04
CA LEU A 40 5.34 4.66 -0.45
C LEU A 40 5.61 5.00 -1.92
N ALA A 41 4.59 5.13 -2.74
CA ALA A 41 4.77 5.40 -4.16
C ALA A 41 5.42 6.77 -4.38
N GLU A 42 6.11 6.94 -5.50
CA GLU A 42 6.58 8.26 -5.95
C GLU A 42 5.40 9.18 -6.23
N SER A 43 5.60 10.49 -6.03
CA SER A 43 4.53 11.49 -6.16
C SER A 43 3.96 11.61 -7.58
N TRP A 44 4.71 11.16 -8.58
CA TRP A 44 4.29 11.12 -9.99
C TRP A 44 3.57 9.83 -10.38
N ASP A 45 3.58 8.82 -9.52
CA ASP A 45 3.13 7.47 -9.85
C ASP A 45 1.63 7.29 -9.60
N ASN A 46 1.00 6.39 -10.37
CA ASN A 46 -0.42 6.09 -10.25
C ASN A 46 -0.62 4.64 -9.79
N VAL A 47 -0.53 4.43 -8.49
CA VAL A 47 -0.61 3.11 -7.85
C VAL A 47 -1.99 2.84 -7.24
N GLY A 48 -2.23 1.60 -6.83
CA GLY A 48 -3.47 1.17 -6.18
C GLY A 48 -4.47 0.57 -7.17
N LEU A 49 -5.76 0.66 -6.85
CA LEU A 49 -6.85 0.20 -7.70
C LEU A 49 -7.11 1.21 -8.83
N LEU A 50 -6.89 0.79 -10.07
CA LEU A 50 -6.95 1.65 -11.26
C LEU A 50 -8.23 1.43 -12.09
N VAL A 51 -8.78 0.22 -12.05
CA VAL A 51 -10.06 -0.13 -12.69
C VAL A 51 -10.90 -0.87 -11.68
N GLU A 52 -12.09 -0.34 -11.40
CA GLU A 52 -13.04 -0.91 -10.46
C GLU A 52 -14.37 -1.23 -11.19
N PRO A 53 -14.71 -2.53 -11.35
CA PRO A 53 -16.03 -2.94 -11.83
C PRO A 53 -17.13 -2.56 -10.82
N THR A 54 -18.35 -2.31 -11.31
CA THR A 54 -19.49 -1.94 -10.45
C THR A 54 -19.75 -2.99 -9.35
N PRO A 55 -19.84 -2.59 -8.07
CA PRO A 55 -20.19 -3.50 -6.98
C PRO A 55 -21.55 -4.20 -7.17
N PRO A 56 -21.75 -5.41 -6.61
CA PRO A 56 -20.76 -6.18 -5.85
C PRO A 56 -19.69 -6.80 -6.78
N HIS A 57 -18.44 -6.86 -6.31
CA HIS A 57 -17.33 -7.49 -7.05
C HIS A 57 -16.57 -8.47 -6.17
N GLN A 58 -16.73 -9.76 -6.48
CA GLN A 58 -16.14 -10.86 -5.73
C GLN A 58 -14.88 -11.37 -6.44
N VAL A 59 -13.76 -11.41 -5.72
CA VAL A 59 -12.47 -11.87 -6.22
C VAL A 59 -12.25 -13.32 -5.80
N ARG A 60 -12.15 -14.21 -6.79
CA ARG A 60 -11.83 -15.64 -6.59
C ARG A 60 -10.54 -16.07 -7.29
N ARG A 61 -10.10 -15.28 -8.27
CA ARG A 61 -8.96 -15.56 -9.13
C ARG A 61 -8.29 -14.23 -9.45
N ILE A 62 -6.99 -14.17 -9.17
CA ILE A 62 -6.14 -13.02 -9.47
C ILE A 62 -5.12 -13.48 -10.51
N LEU A 63 -4.95 -12.73 -11.60
CA LEU A 63 -3.83 -12.92 -12.53
C LEU A 63 -2.71 -11.94 -12.17
N LEU A 64 -1.47 -12.42 -12.10
CA LEU A 64 -0.29 -11.59 -11.84
C LEU A 64 0.45 -11.32 -13.14
N THR A 65 0.87 -10.08 -13.39
CA THR A 65 1.67 -9.72 -14.58
C THR A 65 2.62 -8.57 -14.27
N ASN A 66 3.64 -8.37 -15.11
CA ASN A 66 4.43 -7.14 -15.08
C ASN A 66 3.70 -6.00 -15.80
N ASP A 67 3.27 -6.26 -17.04
CA ASP A 67 2.63 -5.30 -17.93
C ASP A 67 1.24 -5.77 -18.36
N VAL A 68 0.33 -4.83 -18.58
CA VAL A 68 -0.99 -5.10 -19.17
C VAL A 68 -0.93 -4.84 -20.66
N THR A 69 -0.87 -5.90 -21.45
CA THR A 69 -1.03 -5.88 -22.91
C THR A 69 -2.40 -6.41 -23.31
N GLU A 70 -2.75 -6.35 -24.60
CA GLU A 70 -4.03 -6.91 -25.08
C GLU A 70 -4.07 -8.43 -24.90
N GLU A 71 -2.95 -9.12 -25.11
CA GLU A 71 -2.81 -10.57 -24.92
C GLU A 71 -2.95 -10.97 -23.45
N VAL A 72 -2.34 -10.20 -22.54
CA VAL A 72 -2.49 -10.43 -21.08
C VAL A 72 -3.92 -10.19 -20.63
N LEU A 73 -4.59 -9.18 -21.19
CA LEU A 73 -6.00 -8.93 -20.90
C LEU A 73 -6.87 -10.09 -21.40
N GLU A 74 -6.59 -10.62 -22.59
CA GLU A 74 -7.28 -11.79 -23.14
C GLU A 74 -7.06 -13.05 -22.31
N GLU A 75 -5.84 -13.27 -21.85
CA GLU A 75 -5.51 -14.35 -20.92
C GLU A 75 -6.28 -14.20 -19.61
N ALA A 76 -6.33 -13.00 -19.03
CA ALA A 76 -7.04 -12.73 -17.79
C ALA A 76 -8.55 -12.98 -17.94
N LEU A 77 -9.16 -12.49 -19.02
CA LEU A 77 -10.59 -12.65 -19.29
C LEU A 77 -10.95 -14.09 -19.63
N GLY A 78 -10.22 -14.73 -20.55
CA GLY A 78 -10.42 -16.14 -20.92
C GLY A 78 -10.13 -17.09 -19.77
N GLY A 79 -9.19 -16.71 -18.91
CA GLY A 79 -8.87 -17.38 -17.65
C GLY A 79 -9.83 -17.05 -16.51
N GLY A 80 -10.89 -16.25 -16.69
CA GLY A 80 -11.87 -15.92 -15.66
C GLY A 80 -11.28 -15.28 -14.40
N ALA A 81 -10.24 -14.45 -14.56
CA ALA A 81 -9.72 -13.62 -13.48
C ALA A 81 -10.73 -12.53 -13.10
N HIS A 82 -10.75 -12.16 -11.83
CA HIS A 82 -11.61 -11.09 -11.30
C HIS A 82 -10.78 -9.84 -10.97
N LEU A 83 -9.47 -10.01 -10.80
CA LEU A 83 -8.49 -8.96 -10.57
C LEU A 83 -7.23 -9.28 -11.36
N LEU A 84 -6.74 -8.30 -12.10
CA LEU A 84 -5.42 -8.29 -12.71
C LEU A 84 -4.50 -7.44 -11.82
N LEU A 85 -3.50 -8.07 -11.22
CA LEU A 85 -2.47 -7.41 -10.43
C LEU A 85 -1.24 -7.22 -11.31
N SER A 86 -1.08 -6.02 -11.88
CA SER A 86 0.05 -5.68 -12.74
C SER A 86 1.10 -4.86 -11.99
N TYR A 87 2.37 -5.14 -12.20
CA TYR A 87 3.44 -4.33 -11.61
C TYR A 87 3.38 -2.89 -12.12
N HIS A 88 3.34 -2.69 -13.44
CA HIS A 88 3.24 -1.37 -14.06
C HIS A 88 1.78 -0.89 -14.17
N PRO A 89 1.49 0.38 -13.85
CA PRO A 89 0.18 0.98 -14.04
C PRO A 89 -0.15 1.15 -15.53
N PRO A 90 -1.23 0.53 -16.07
CA PRO A 90 -1.65 0.80 -17.45
C PRO A 90 -2.11 2.26 -17.64
N ILE A 91 -2.75 2.83 -16.60
CA ILE A 91 -3.15 4.24 -16.55
C ILE A 91 -2.00 5.09 -15.99
N PHE A 92 -0.96 5.32 -16.78
CA PHE A 92 0.19 6.13 -16.35
C PHE A 92 -0.04 7.65 -16.46
N LYS A 93 -1.02 8.07 -17.26
CA LYS A 93 -1.41 9.47 -17.43
C LYS A 93 -2.94 9.57 -17.35
N PRO A 94 -3.49 10.70 -16.87
CA PRO A 94 -4.94 10.91 -16.86
C PRO A 94 -5.56 10.70 -18.25
N LEU A 95 -6.56 9.84 -18.34
CA LEU A 95 -7.31 9.59 -19.56
C LEU A 95 -8.42 10.64 -19.69
N LYS A 96 -8.45 11.37 -20.81
CA LYS A 96 -9.50 12.37 -21.08
C LYS A 96 -10.78 11.75 -21.66
N ARG A 97 -10.69 10.53 -22.16
CA ARG A 97 -11.77 9.75 -22.77
C ARG A 97 -11.45 8.26 -22.64
N LEU A 98 -12.49 7.43 -22.75
CA LEU A 98 -12.38 5.98 -22.82
C LEU A 98 -13.08 5.51 -24.09
N THR A 99 -12.29 5.25 -25.14
CA THR A 99 -12.78 4.81 -26.44
C THR A 99 -12.06 3.55 -26.89
N CYS A 100 -12.62 2.85 -27.88
CA CYS A 100 -11.96 1.68 -28.45
C CYS A 100 -10.85 2.03 -29.48
N GLY A 101 -10.44 3.29 -29.57
CA GLY A 101 -9.44 3.76 -30.55
C GLY A 101 -7.99 3.59 -30.07
N PRO A 102 -7.54 4.28 -29.01
CA PRO A 102 -6.21 4.08 -28.44
C PRO A 102 -6.11 2.78 -27.63
N TRP A 103 -4.97 2.07 -27.71
CA TRP A 103 -4.82 0.75 -27.08
C TRP A 103 -4.99 0.77 -25.56
N LYS A 104 -4.45 1.78 -24.86
CA LYS A 104 -4.62 1.90 -23.40
C LYS A 104 -6.09 2.14 -23.01
N GLU A 105 -6.81 2.95 -23.77
CA GLU A 105 -8.24 3.17 -23.53
C GLU A 105 -9.04 1.90 -23.81
N ARG A 106 -8.74 1.20 -24.91
CA ARG A 106 -9.32 -0.12 -25.22
C ARG A 106 -9.14 -1.11 -24.08
N LEU A 107 -7.94 -1.19 -23.49
CA LEU A 107 -7.69 -2.09 -22.36
C LEU A 107 -8.65 -1.79 -21.21
N MET A 108 -8.87 -0.52 -20.89
CA MET A 108 -9.78 -0.13 -19.80
C MET A 108 -11.24 -0.43 -20.14
N VAL A 109 -11.67 -0.14 -21.37
CA VAL A 109 -13.02 -0.48 -21.85
C VAL A 109 -13.26 -1.98 -21.74
N ARG A 110 -12.37 -2.79 -22.31
CA ARG A 110 -12.47 -4.26 -22.29
C ARG A 110 -12.38 -4.84 -20.88
N ALA A 111 -11.53 -4.29 -20.01
CA ALA A 111 -11.46 -4.70 -18.61
C ALA A 111 -12.78 -4.44 -17.87
N LEU A 112 -13.39 -3.26 -18.05
CA LEU A 112 -14.68 -2.92 -17.46
C LEU A 112 -15.81 -3.80 -18.00
N GLU A 113 -15.90 -3.99 -19.32
CA GLU A 113 -16.89 -4.88 -19.96
C GLU A 113 -16.75 -6.33 -19.48
N GLY A 114 -15.51 -6.80 -19.32
CA GLY A 114 -15.20 -8.12 -18.77
C GLY A 114 -15.28 -8.23 -17.25
N ARG A 115 -15.69 -7.17 -16.55
CA ARG A 115 -15.71 -7.08 -15.08
C ARG A 115 -14.38 -7.49 -14.44
N LEU A 116 -13.26 -7.09 -15.03
CA LEU A 116 -11.92 -7.33 -14.52
C LEU A 116 -11.41 -6.07 -13.81
N ALA A 117 -11.16 -6.19 -12.49
CA ALA A 117 -10.48 -5.12 -11.76
C ALA A 117 -8.99 -5.08 -12.13
N VAL A 118 -8.36 -3.92 -12.02
CA VAL A 118 -6.91 -3.76 -12.26
C VAL A 118 -6.28 -3.01 -11.10
N TYR A 119 -5.23 -3.57 -10.51
CA TYR A 119 -4.46 -2.97 -9.41
C TYR A 119 -2.96 -2.97 -9.75
N SER A 120 -2.25 -1.89 -9.39
CA SER A 120 -0.80 -1.80 -9.58
C SER A 120 -0.06 -1.17 -8.39
N PRO A 121 0.92 -1.85 -7.76
CA PRO A 121 1.67 -1.28 -6.65
C PRO A 121 2.93 -0.51 -7.07
N HIS A 122 3.55 -0.85 -8.21
CA HIS A 122 4.72 -0.18 -8.82
C HIS A 122 5.75 0.36 -7.80
N THR A 123 5.99 1.68 -7.76
CA THR A 123 7.02 2.27 -6.90
C THR A 123 6.76 2.12 -5.40
N ALA A 124 5.50 1.88 -4.98
CA ALA A 124 5.22 1.52 -3.60
C ALA A 124 5.83 0.16 -3.23
N CYS A 125 5.83 -0.79 -4.18
CA CYS A 125 6.47 -2.10 -4.01
C CYS A 125 8.00 -1.98 -4.02
N ASP A 126 8.57 -1.11 -4.87
CA ASP A 126 10.01 -0.85 -4.93
C ASP A 126 10.58 -0.30 -3.63
N ALA A 127 9.81 0.53 -2.94
CA ALA A 127 10.20 1.19 -1.70
C ALA A 127 10.07 0.30 -0.45
N LEU A 128 9.53 -0.92 -0.58
CA LEU A 128 9.47 -1.87 0.53
C LEU A 128 10.87 -2.33 0.93
N ALA A 129 11.14 -2.39 2.24
CA ALA A 129 12.41 -2.88 2.78
C ALA A 129 12.73 -4.33 2.35
N ASN A 130 11.70 -5.13 2.09
CA ASN A 130 11.77 -6.49 1.55
C ASN A 130 11.12 -6.61 0.15
N GLY A 131 11.05 -5.51 -0.59
CA GLY A 131 10.45 -5.41 -1.93
C GLY A 131 11.36 -5.84 -3.08
N VAL A 132 11.05 -5.35 -4.27
CA VAL A 132 11.74 -5.70 -5.53
C VAL A 132 13.24 -5.42 -5.43
N ASN A 133 13.62 -4.22 -4.96
CA ASN A 133 15.03 -3.83 -4.83
C ASN A 133 15.81 -4.73 -3.85
N ALA A 134 15.19 -5.11 -2.73
CA ALA A 134 15.81 -6.02 -1.77
C ALA A 134 15.95 -7.44 -2.35
N TRP A 135 14.96 -7.91 -3.11
CA TRP A 135 15.01 -9.20 -3.78
C TRP A 135 16.11 -9.25 -4.84
N LEU A 136 16.24 -8.21 -5.67
CA LEU A 136 17.32 -8.07 -6.64
C LEU A 136 18.70 -7.98 -5.96
N GLY A 137 18.81 -7.20 -4.88
CA GLY A 137 20.05 -7.06 -4.12
C GLY A 137 20.57 -8.38 -3.55
N ARG A 138 19.67 -9.28 -3.12
CA ARG A 138 20.05 -10.62 -2.62
C ARG A 138 20.74 -11.48 -3.69
N ALA A 139 20.44 -11.27 -4.98
CA ALA A 139 21.08 -12.01 -6.06
C ALA A 139 22.57 -11.67 -6.21
N LEU A 140 23.03 -10.54 -5.64
CA LEU A 140 24.43 -10.13 -5.64
C LEU A 140 25.25 -10.75 -4.49
N GLY A 141 24.62 -11.55 -3.62
CA GLY A 141 25.24 -12.15 -2.45
C GLY A 141 25.03 -11.36 -1.15
N PRO A 142 25.72 -11.73 -0.06
CA PRO A 142 25.58 -11.06 1.23
C PRO A 142 26.00 -9.59 1.14
N CYS A 143 25.04 -8.67 1.25
CA CYS A 143 25.30 -7.23 1.24
C CYS A 143 24.37 -6.50 2.22
N VAL A 144 24.81 -5.33 2.67
CA VAL A 144 23.97 -4.38 3.39
C VAL A 144 23.36 -3.43 2.36
N SER A 145 22.05 -3.50 2.17
CA SER A 145 21.31 -2.59 1.30
C SER A 145 20.70 -1.47 2.14
N VAL A 146 20.91 -0.23 1.71
CA VAL A 146 20.29 0.96 2.29
C VAL A 146 19.54 1.72 1.20
N PRO A 147 18.36 2.31 1.48
CA PRO A 147 17.66 3.13 0.51
C PRO A 147 18.50 4.34 0.10
N LEU A 148 18.55 4.64 -1.21
CA LEU A 148 19.19 5.87 -1.70
C LEU A 148 18.42 7.12 -1.26
N ARG A 149 17.10 7.03 -1.19
CA ARG A 149 16.18 8.04 -0.65
C ARG A 149 15.24 7.35 0.32
N PRO A 150 15.47 7.47 1.64
CA PRO A 150 14.60 6.86 2.64
C PRO A 150 13.20 7.48 2.59
N SER A 151 12.17 6.65 2.45
CA SER A 151 10.79 7.10 2.64
C SER A 151 10.45 7.10 4.14
N THR A 152 9.84 8.19 4.62
CA THR A 152 9.30 8.23 6.00
C THR A 152 7.87 7.68 6.09
N ALA A 153 7.20 7.49 4.94
CA ALA A 153 5.79 7.12 4.83
C ALA A 153 5.46 5.72 5.42
N LEU A 154 6.44 4.82 5.48
CA LEU A 154 6.26 3.46 5.98
C LEU A 154 6.18 3.32 7.50
N SER A 155 6.45 4.37 8.26
CA SER A 155 6.42 4.22 9.71
C SER A 155 5.01 4.02 10.29
N HIS A 156 3.93 4.19 9.51
CA HIS A 156 2.57 4.05 10.02
C HIS A 156 1.56 3.48 8.98
N PRO A 157 1.21 2.17 9.05
CA PRO A 157 0.03 1.65 8.37
C PRO A 157 -1.23 2.37 8.89
N GLY A 158 -2.09 2.89 8.01
CA GLY A 158 -3.37 3.52 8.40
C GLY A 158 -3.74 4.87 7.78
N GLY A 159 -3.04 5.35 6.74
CA GLY A 159 -3.40 6.60 6.04
C GLY A 159 -3.12 7.88 6.82
N TYR A 160 -2.15 7.83 7.73
CA TYR A 160 -1.69 8.99 8.50
C TYR A 160 -0.76 9.88 7.66
N SER A 161 -0.84 11.20 7.83
CA SER A 161 -0.04 12.17 7.07
C SER A 161 0.98 12.93 7.92
N HIS A 162 0.96 12.76 9.24
CA HIS A 162 1.84 13.48 10.16
C HIS A 162 2.26 12.60 11.33
N VAL A 163 3.45 12.89 11.87
CA VAL A 163 3.96 12.35 13.14
C VAL A 163 4.32 13.52 14.05
N LEU A 164 3.89 13.45 15.30
CA LEU A 164 4.28 14.33 16.39
C LEU A 164 5.15 13.52 17.35
N GLU A 165 6.37 13.96 17.60
CA GLU A 165 7.23 13.41 18.66
C GLU A 165 7.27 14.39 19.83
N VAL A 166 6.93 13.91 21.02
CA VAL A 166 6.97 14.67 22.27
C VAL A 166 8.12 14.11 23.11
N ARG A 167 9.04 14.97 23.50
CA ARG A 167 10.09 14.64 24.48
C ARG A 167 9.51 14.73 25.89
N GLY A 168 9.71 13.69 26.69
CA GLY A 168 9.12 13.55 28.02
C GLY A 168 7.81 12.78 28.04
N ASP A 169 7.35 12.50 29.26
CA ASP A 169 6.02 11.94 29.50
C ASP A 169 4.92 12.95 29.20
N LEU A 170 3.81 12.46 28.65
CA LEU A 170 2.58 13.24 28.62
C LEU A 170 1.79 13.02 29.91
N PRO A 171 1.17 14.07 30.49
CA PRO A 171 0.17 13.90 31.53
C PRO A 171 -0.91 12.90 31.10
N GLU A 172 -1.31 11.99 31.99
CA GLU A 172 -2.22 10.88 31.69
C GLU A 172 -3.56 11.36 31.10
N ALA A 173 -4.05 12.51 31.57
CA ALA A 173 -5.25 13.17 31.03
C ALA A 173 -5.08 13.59 29.56
N MET A 174 -3.89 14.06 29.18
CA MET A 174 -3.57 14.46 27.81
C MET A 174 -3.38 13.25 26.90
N LEU A 175 -2.63 12.24 27.39
CA LEU A 175 -2.40 10.99 26.68
C LEU A 175 -3.73 10.28 26.33
N SER A 176 -4.67 10.25 27.28
CA SER A 176 -6.00 9.66 27.09
C SER A 176 -6.79 10.36 25.98
N ARG A 177 -6.76 11.69 25.95
CA ARG A 177 -7.47 12.50 24.94
C ARG A 177 -6.88 12.36 23.55
N VAL A 178 -5.56 12.37 23.45
CA VAL A 178 -4.84 12.21 22.19
C VAL A 178 -5.04 10.79 21.62
N SER A 179 -5.03 9.77 22.48
CA SER A 179 -5.25 8.37 22.08
C SER A 179 -6.69 8.10 21.63
N ALA A 180 -7.66 8.91 22.06
CA ALA A 180 -9.06 8.81 21.65
C ALA A 180 -9.38 9.50 20.31
N LEU A 181 -8.42 10.18 19.68
CA LEU A 181 -8.64 10.86 18.41
C LEU A 181 -8.84 9.87 17.26
N GLN A 182 -9.95 10.02 16.53
CA GLN A 182 -10.20 9.22 15.34
C GLN A 182 -9.19 9.57 14.24
N GLY A 183 -8.51 8.57 13.70
CA GLY A 183 -7.44 8.79 12.72
C GLY A 183 -6.13 9.27 13.35
N ALA A 184 -5.88 8.88 14.61
CA ALA A 184 -4.60 8.95 15.30
C ALA A 184 -4.17 7.57 15.85
N CYS A 185 -2.88 7.36 16.00
CA CYS A 185 -2.28 6.23 16.69
C CYS A 185 -1.15 6.75 17.60
N VAL A 186 -1.19 6.42 18.88
CA VAL A 186 -0.19 6.85 19.88
C VAL A 186 0.65 5.66 20.30
N ARG A 187 1.97 5.87 20.41
CA ARG A 187 2.92 4.90 20.97
C ARG A 187 3.89 5.60 21.91
N THR A 188 4.09 5.02 23.09
CA THR A 188 5.06 5.49 24.08
C THR A 188 6.27 4.56 24.09
N TYR A 189 7.46 5.13 24.09
CA TYR A 189 8.73 4.41 24.13
C TYR A 189 9.53 4.83 25.36
N PRO A 190 10.03 3.89 26.18
CA PRO A 190 11.01 4.21 27.20
C PRO A 190 12.37 4.49 26.52
N LEU A 191 13.01 5.64 26.81
CA LEU A 191 14.37 5.88 26.31
C LEU A 191 15.35 5.01 27.10
N ARG A 192 16.19 4.23 26.40
CA ARG A 192 17.30 3.48 27.01
C ARG A 192 18.58 4.31 26.89
N GLY A 193 19.04 4.86 28.01
CA GLY A 193 20.28 5.65 28.14
C GLY A 193 20.46 6.13 29.59
N GLN A 194 21.65 6.59 29.97
CA GLN A 194 22.04 6.92 31.36
C GLN A 194 21.29 8.09 32.02
N ASP A 195 20.33 8.73 31.33
CA ASP A 195 19.40 9.69 31.93
C ASP A 195 18.13 8.98 32.39
N GLN A 196 18.02 8.76 33.70
CA GLN A 196 16.80 8.28 34.32
C GLN A 196 15.68 9.32 34.16
N GLY A 197 14.63 8.98 33.41
CA GLY A 197 13.32 9.64 33.54
C GLY A 197 12.67 10.18 32.27
N ASP A 198 13.31 10.09 31.09
CA ASP A 198 12.75 10.70 29.88
C ASP A 198 12.06 9.65 28.99
N ALA A 199 10.74 9.74 28.86
CA ALA A 199 9.97 8.95 27.90
C ALA A 199 9.86 9.68 26.56
N ARG A 200 9.54 8.95 25.49
CA ARG A 200 9.18 9.58 24.20
C ARG A 200 7.80 9.13 23.77
N VAL A 201 6.90 10.07 23.57
CA VAL A 201 5.57 9.78 23.01
C VAL A 201 5.56 10.16 21.54
N ARG A 202 5.16 9.20 20.71
CA ARG A 202 5.00 9.36 19.27
C ARG A 202 3.53 9.24 18.91
N LEU A 203 3.00 10.25 18.24
CA LEU A 203 1.64 10.31 17.77
C LEU A 203 1.63 10.39 16.24
N SER A 204 0.89 9.52 15.58
CA SER A 204 0.79 9.47 14.13
C SER A 204 -0.64 9.67 13.71
N CYS A 205 -0.90 10.66 12.85
CA CYS A 205 -2.25 11.17 12.66
C CYS A 205 -2.52 11.67 11.23
N SER A 206 -3.80 11.67 10.85
CA SER A 206 -4.28 12.38 9.65
C SER A 206 -4.16 13.90 9.82
N GLN A 207 -4.30 14.68 8.75
CA GLN A 207 -4.26 16.15 8.85
C GLN A 207 -5.35 16.71 9.76
N LYS A 208 -6.54 16.10 9.78
CA LYS A 208 -7.64 16.48 10.68
C LYS A 208 -7.26 16.20 12.14
N ALA A 209 -6.73 15.02 12.41
CA ALA A 209 -6.32 14.60 13.75
C ALA A 209 -5.08 15.36 14.25
N LEU A 210 -4.18 15.80 13.35
CA LEU A 210 -3.05 16.67 13.67
C LEU A 210 -3.52 17.98 14.32
N LEU A 211 -4.49 18.65 13.71
CA LEU A 211 -5.00 19.92 14.23
C LEU A 211 -5.61 19.75 15.63
N GLN A 212 -6.35 18.66 15.84
CA GLN A 212 -6.94 18.32 17.13
C GLN A 212 -5.88 17.98 18.18
N ALA A 213 -4.85 17.21 17.81
CA ALA A 213 -3.75 16.87 18.69
C ALA A 213 -2.92 18.10 19.09
N LEU A 214 -2.57 18.97 18.14
CA LEU A 214 -1.86 20.21 18.43
C LEU A 214 -2.66 21.13 19.36
N ALA A 215 -3.98 21.17 19.22
CA ALA A 215 -4.83 21.95 20.13
C ALA A 215 -4.75 21.42 21.58
N ILE A 216 -4.76 20.09 21.75
CA ILE A 216 -4.61 19.44 23.07
C ILE A 216 -3.21 19.69 23.65
N LEU A 217 -2.15 19.51 22.86
CA LEU A 217 -0.76 19.66 23.31
C LEU A 217 -0.44 21.11 23.71
N LYS A 218 -1.07 22.11 23.06
CA LYS A 218 -0.89 23.54 23.38
C LYS A 218 -1.44 23.96 24.74
N GLU A 219 -2.29 23.14 25.37
CA GLU A 219 -2.82 23.43 26.71
C GLU A 219 -1.71 23.40 27.78
N ASP A 220 -0.60 22.71 27.50
CA ASP A 220 0.60 22.70 28.34
C ASP A 220 1.80 23.28 27.56
N PRO A 221 2.25 24.51 27.88
CA PRO A 221 3.36 25.16 27.19
C PRO A 221 4.69 24.42 27.30
N GLU A 222 4.93 23.68 28.38
CA GLU A 222 6.20 22.95 28.57
C GLU A 222 6.22 21.70 27.71
N VAL A 223 5.10 20.98 27.62
CA VAL A 223 4.94 19.86 26.68
C VAL A 223 5.06 20.36 25.24
N TYR A 224 4.38 21.47 24.89
CA TYR A 224 4.34 21.99 23.52
C TYR A 224 5.72 22.43 23.00
N LYS A 225 6.60 22.97 23.87
CA LYS A 225 7.99 23.31 23.52
C LYS A 225 8.81 22.09 23.10
N GLY A 226 8.48 20.90 23.62
CA GLY A 226 9.14 19.63 23.33
C GLY A 226 8.56 18.87 22.14
N VAL A 227 7.59 19.45 21.42
CA VAL A 227 6.91 18.81 20.27
C VAL A 227 7.69 19.06 18.99
N GLU A 228 8.12 17.97 18.34
CA GLU A 228 8.62 17.97 16.98
C GLU A 228 7.53 17.47 16.03
N LEU A 229 7.10 18.33 15.09
CA LEU A 229 6.17 17.95 14.02
C LEU A 229 6.95 17.51 12.80
N LEU A 230 6.78 16.25 12.44
CA LEU A 230 7.26 15.65 11.21
C LEU A 230 6.04 15.49 10.29
N ALA A 231 5.98 16.31 9.24
CA ALA A 231 5.10 15.98 8.12
C ALA A 231 5.59 14.66 7.52
N LEU A 232 4.70 13.67 7.38
CA LEU A 232 5.03 12.45 6.65
C LEU A 232 5.03 12.81 5.17
N GLN A 233 6.17 13.30 4.74
CA GLN A 233 6.47 13.53 3.35
C GLN A 233 7.28 12.33 2.83
N LYS A 234 7.18 12.13 1.53
CA LYS A 234 8.31 11.53 0.84
C LYS A 234 9.44 12.52 0.81
#